data_AF-A0A9X0D9F9-F1
#
_entry.id   AF-A0A9X0D9F9-F1
#
_cell.length_a   1.000
_cell.length_b   1.000
_cell.length_c   1.000
_cell.angle_alpha   90.00
_cell.angle_beta   90.00
_cell.angle_gamma   90.00
#
_symmetry.space_group_name_H-M   'P 1'
#
loop_
_entity.id
_entity.type
_entity.pdbx_description
1 polymer ?
#
loop_
_entity_poly.entity_id
_entity_poly.type
_entity_poly.pdbx_seq_one_letter_code
_entity_poly.pdbx_strand_id
1 'polypeptide(L)'
;MRLSQDYQRRLLRFSVQVENRGLDHFRPTADKSTWQWHKCHQHYHSMETFSTYDLIRQNTGKKVAQGHKASFCLEDTKCDLGFENVWNCTDGGDQGISPGCYDIYHYNIDCQWVDCTDFVHGSFYLRVHLNPGNQVAESDFRNNVARCSVYDYGSYIIANKCWIEDCESGLDTHGGNSGGNCCVFPFLFNGKLYHDCTMDGYRKKWCSTTYNFRKDKKWGLCYD
;
A
#
# COMPACT_ATOMS: atom_id res chain seq x y z
N MET A 1 36.71 -6.91 -25.83
CA MET A 1 35.74 -7.12 -24.73
C MET A 1 35.58 -5.81 -23.99
N ARG A 2 34.44 -5.12 -24.11
CA ARG A 2 34.09 -4.06 -23.17
C ARG A 2 33.68 -4.75 -21.87
N LEU A 3 34.39 -4.47 -20.79
CA LEU A 3 34.02 -4.88 -19.44
C LEU A 3 32.55 -4.49 -19.21
N SER A 4 31.74 -5.45 -18.77
CA SER A 4 30.38 -5.20 -18.31
C SER A 4 30.42 -4.08 -17.29
N GLN A 5 29.75 -2.96 -17.58
CA GLN A 5 29.50 -1.93 -16.57
C GLN A 5 28.78 -2.62 -15.41
N ASP A 6 29.38 -2.57 -14.22
CA ASP A 6 28.80 -3.11 -13.01
C ASP A 6 27.54 -2.31 -12.70
N TYR A 7 26.37 -2.87 -13.01
CA TYR A 7 25.10 -2.19 -12.86
C TYR A 7 24.73 -2.22 -11.37
N GLN A 8 25.06 -1.14 -10.67
CA GLN A 8 24.71 -0.98 -9.26
C GLN A 8 23.27 -0.53 -9.11
N ARG A 9 22.50 -1.28 -8.31
CA ARG A 9 21.14 -0.88 -7.92
C ARG A 9 21.17 0.03 -6.71
N ARG A 10 20.30 1.04 -6.72
CA ARG A 10 20.04 1.90 -5.57
C ARG A 10 18.68 1.55 -4.99
N LEU A 11 18.64 1.19 -3.72
CA LEU A 11 17.43 0.73 -3.04
C LEU A 11 17.12 1.66 -1.87
N LEU A 12 15.96 2.33 -1.91
CA LEU A 12 15.44 3.07 -0.77
C LEU A 12 14.80 2.07 0.21
N ARG A 13 15.53 1.69 1.25
CA ARG A 13 15.06 0.82 2.34
C ARG A 13 14.42 1.63 3.46
N PHE A 14 13.36 1.11 4.07
CA PHE A 14 12.62 1.75 5.16
C PHE A 14 11.83 0.72 5.97
N SER A 15 11.58 0.99 7.24
CA SER A 15 10.69 0.15 8.04
C SER A 15 9.23 0.57 7.87
N VAL A 16 8.32 -0.39 8.02
CA VAL A 16 6.86 -0.15 8.10
C VAL A 16 6.35 -0.79 9.37
N GLN A 17 5.66 -0.03 10.20
CA GLN A 17 4.90 -0.53 11.35
C GLN A 17 3.42 -0.44 11.01
N VAL A 18 2.72 -1.58 11.05
CA VAL A 18 1.29 -1.65 10.82
C VAL A 18 0.59 -1.92 12.14
N GLU A 19 -0.32 -1.04 12.51
CA GLU A 19 -0.99 -1.08 13.81
C GLU A 19 -2.44 -1.50 13.63
N ASN A 20 -2.90 -2.48 14.43
CA ASN A 20 -4.32 -2.75 14.53
C ASN A 20 -4.92 -1.89 15.64
N ARG A 21 -5.55 -0.79 15.25
CA ARG A 21 -6.31 0.13 16.12
C ARG A 21 -7.82 -0.14 16.12
N GLY A 22 -8.25 -1.21 15.43
CA GLY A 22 -9.63 -1.67 15.42
C GLY A 22 -10.00 -2.43 16.70
N LEU A 23 -11.22 -2.97 16.70
CA LEU A 23 -11.78 -3.71 17.84
C LEU A 23 -11.70 -5.24 17.68
N ASP A 24 -11.31 -5.73 16.51
CA ASP A 24 -11.22 -7.15 16.18
C ASP A 24 -9.87 -7.46 15.51
N HIS A 25 -9.49 -8.73 15.46
CA HIS A 25 -8.25 -9.17 14.84
C HIS A 25 -8.27 -8.89 13.33
N PHE A 26 -7.21 -8.26 12.81
CA PHE A 26 -7.00 -8.14 11.38
C PHE A 26 -6.57 -9.51 10.86
N ARG A 27 -7.42 -10.17 10.05
CA ARG A 27 -7.16 -11.51 9.55
C ARG A 27 -7.37 -11.61 8.03
N PRO A 28 -6.41 -12.16 7.30
CA PRO A 28 -6.57 -12.44 5.88
C PRO A 28 -7.63 -13.52 5.67
N THR A 29 -8.50 -13.31 4.68
CA THR A 29 -9.64 -14.18 4.37
C THR A 29 -9.25 -15.43 3.57
N ALA A 30 -7.99 -15.53 3.13
CA ALA A 30 -7.49 -16.65 2.35
C ALA A 30 -7.35 -17.92 3.20
N ASP A 31 -7.94 -19.01 2.72
CA ASP A 31 -7.77 -20.35 3.29
C ASP A 31 -6.28 -20.72 3.38
N LYS A 32 -5.84 -21.33 4.48
CA LYS A 32 -4.43 -21.76 4.68
C LYS A 32 -3.90 -22.59 3.51
N SER A 33 -4.76 -23.35 2.83
CA SER A 33 -4.40 -24.15 1.66
C SER A 33 -3.95 -23.34 0.45
N THR A 34 -4.28 -22.04 0.38
CA THR A 34 -3.89 -21.15 -0.73
C THR A 34 -2.66 -20.30 -0.41
N TRP A 35 -2.12 -20.41 0.80
CA TRP A 35 -0.96 -19.64 1.22
C TRP A 35 0.27 -20.04 0.42
N GLN A 36 1.00 -19.05 -0.10
CA GLN A 36 2.16 -19.29 -0.94
C GLN A 36 3.45 -19.22 -0.11
N TRP A 37 4.26 -20.28 -0.15
CA TRP A 37 5.58 -20.26 0.49
C TRP A 37 6.53 -19.34 -0.27
N HIS A 38 7.12 -18.36 0.42
CA HIS A 38 8.06 -17.44 -0.20
C HIS A 38 9.50 -17.80 0.14
N LYS A 39 10.23 -18.32 -0.85
CA LYS A 39 11.61 -18.83 -0.71
C LYS A 39 12.59 -17.77 -0.17
N CYS A 40 12.34 -16.49 -0.42
CA CYS A 40 13.21 -15.41 0.04
C CYS A 40 13.06 -15.11 1.54
N HIS A 41 11.90 -15.41 2.14
CA HIS A 41 11.59 -15.03 3.53
C HIS A 41 11.28 -16.22 4.45
N GLN A 42 11.28 -17.44 3.89
CA GLN A 42 11.11 -18.70 4.60
C GLN A 42 9.84 -18.78 5.48
N HIS A 43 8.73 -18.23 4.98
CA HIS A 43 7.39 -18.41 5.57
C HIS A 43 6.30 -18.31 4.50
N TYR A 44 5.07 -18.64 4.90
CA TYR A 44 3.87 -18.58 4.07
C TYR A 44 3.27 -17.17 4.01
N HIS A 45 2.86 -16.77 2.81
CA HIS A 45 2.16 -15.51 2.56
C HIS A 45 0.65 -15.75 2.57
N SER A 46 -0.05 -15.08 3.48
CA SER A 46 -1.50 -15.19 3.66
C SER A 46 -2.31 -14.19 2.82
N MET A 47 -1.64 -13.21 2.18
CA MET A 47 -2.25 -12.29 1.21
C MET A 47 -1.33 -12.08 -0.01
N GLU A 48 -1.89 -11.97 -1.21
CA GLU A 48 -1.03 -11.74 -2.39
C GLU A 48 -0.37 -10.35 -2.37
N THR A 49 -1.04 -9.34 -1.80
CA THR A 49 -0.48 -7.98 -1.62
C THR A 49 -1.02 -7.36 -0.34
N PHE A 50 -0.19 -7.31 0.70
CA PHE A 50 -0.53 -6.63 1.96
C PHE A 50 -0.24 -5.12 1.90
N SER A 51 0.83 -4.72 1.20
CA SER A 51 1.15 -3.31 1.01
C SER A 51 1.84 -3.01 -0.32
N THR A 52 1.57 -1.81 -0.84
CA THR A 52 2.23 -1.28 -2.05
C THR A 52 3.06 -0.06 -1.71
N TYR A 53 4.20 0.09 -2.35
CA TYR A 53 5.13 1.19 -2.13
C TYR A 53 5.34 1.96 -3.43
N ASP A 54 4.97 3.24 -3.45
CA ASP A 54 5.09 4.08 -4.63
C ASP A 54 6.04 5.25 -4.37
N LEU A 55 6.93 5.51 -5.32
CA LEU A 55 7.61 6.79 -5.42
C LEU A 55 6.91 7.66 -6.45
N ILE A 56 6.41 8.80 -5.99
CA ILE A 56 5.60 9.74 -6.78
C ILE A 56 6.33 11.06 -6.88
N ARG A 57 6.58 11.56 -8.09
CA ARG A 57 7.27 12.83 -8.28
C ARG A 57 6.38 14.00 -7.87
N GLN A 58 6.88 14.88 -7.00
CA GLN A 58 6.03 15.93 -6.38
C GLN A 58 5.45 16.91 -7.40
N ASN A 59 6.24 17.36 -8.38
CA ASN A 59 5.82 18.40 -9.32
C ASN A 59 4.81 17.93 -10.38
N THR A 60 4.69 16.62 -10.60
CA THR A 60 3.87 16.04 -11.68
C THR A 60 2.82 15.08 -11.15
N GLY A 61 2.94 14.61 -9.90
CA GLY A 61 2.13 13.52 -9.37
C GLY A 61 2.38 12.18 -10.05
N LYS A 62 3.38 12.07 -10.93
CA LYS A 62 3.65 10.84 -11.69
C LYS A 62 4.34 9.82 -10.81
N LYS A 63 3.78 8.60 -10.75
CA LYS A 63 4.47 7.43 -10.19
C LYS A 63 5.69 7.10 -11.06
N VAL A 64 6.89 7.13 -10.47
CA VAL A 64 8.17 6.91 -11.17
C VAL A 64 8.82 5.57 -10.83
N ALA A 65 8.50 5.01 -9.68
CA ALA A 65 8.88 3.67 -9.30
C ALA A 65 7.78 3.07 -8.44
N GLN A 66 7.68 1.75 -8.51
CA GLN A 66 6.72 0.97 -7.76
C GLN A 66 7.48 -0.23 -7.20
N GLY A 67 7.48 -0.31 -5.87
CA GLY A 67 7.86 -1.50 -5.13
C GLY A 67 6.59 -2.20 -4.66
N HIS A 68 6.73 -3.48 -4.34
CA HIS A 68 5.64 -4.24 -3.76
C HIS A 68 6.18 -5.08 -2.62
N LYS A 69 5.34 -5.20 -1.60
CA LYS A 69 5.42 -6.30 -0.67
C LYS A 69 4.25 -7.24 -0.92
N ALA A 70 4.52 -8.33 -1.66
CA ALA A 70 3.69 -9.52 -1.55
C ALA A 70 3.75 -9.95 -0.07
N SER A 71 2.60 -10.12 0.59
CA SER A 71 2.48 -10.07 2.05
C SER A 71 3.60 -10.80 2.77
N PHE A 72 4.12 -10.27 3.86
CA PHE A 72 4.80 -11.16 4.80
C PHE A 72 3.77 -11.87 5.69
N CYS A 73 4.27 -12.78 6.51
CA CYS A 73 3.67 -13.17 7.77
C CYS A 73 3.00 -11.95 8.46
N LEU A 74 1.71 -12.07 8.79
CA LEU A 74 1.04 -11.14 9.71
C LEU A 74 1.15 -11.69 11.13
N GLU A 75 1.87 -11.01 12.00
CA GLU A 75 2.06 -11.41 13.39
C GLU A 75 2.07 -10.25 14.39
N ASP A 76 1.84 -10.58 15.66
CA ASP A 76 1.97 -9.62 16.75
C ASP A 76 3.46 -9.48 17.12
N THR A 77 4.18 -8.59 16.41
CA THR A 77 5.59 -8.31 16.75
C THR A 77 5.69 -7.72 18.15
N LYS A 78 4.80 -6.78 18.48
CA LYS A 78 4.68 -6.19 19.81
C LYS A 78 3.30 -5.56 20.01
N CYS A 79 2.88 -5.42 21.25
CA CYS A 79 1.63 -4.78 21.62
C CYS A 79 1.82 -3.60 22.57
N ASP A 80 0.79 -2.76 22.64
CA ASP A 80 0.66 -1.75 23.69
C ASP A 80 0.51 -2.38 25.08
N LEU A 81 0.79 -1.59 26.11
CA LEU A 81 0.70 -2.05 27.49
C LEU A 81 -0.74 -2.52 27.80
N GLY A 82 -0.86 -3.76 28.29
CA GLY A 82 -2.14 -4.38 28.64
C GLY A 82 -2.77 -5.23 27.52
N PHE A 83 -2.13 -5.29 26.35
CA PHE A 83 -2.48 -6.21 25.27
C PHE A 83 -1.45 -7.34 25.17
N GLU A 84 -1.89 -8.51 24.72
CA GLU A 84 -1.06 -9.72 24.63
C GLU A 84 -0.86 -10.13 23.16
N ASN A 85 0.33 -10.63 22.83
CA ASN A 85 0.62 -11.18 21.52
C ASN A 85 -0.12 -12.53 21.36
N VAL A 86 -0.86 -12.70 20.26
CA VAL A 86 -1.63 -13.91 19.94
C VAL A 86 -1.09 -14.60 18.69
N TRP A 87 -0.75 -13.82 17.66
CA TRP A 87 -0.36 -14.35 16.34
C TRP A 87 1.15 -14.41 16.19
N ASN A 88 1.65 -15.52 15.66
CA ASN A 88 3.07 -15.78 15.41
C ASN A 88 3.18 -16.76 14.24
N CYS A 89 3.94 -16.42 13.21
CA CYS A 89 4.03 -17.26 12.01
C CYS A 89 5.10 -18.35 12.08
N THR A 90 5.90 -18.39 13.15
CA THR A 90 6.92 -19.41 13.36
C THR A 90 6.27 -20.80 13.41
N ASP A 91 6.97 -21.80 12.87
CA ASP A 91 6.56 -23.22 12.88
C ASP A 91 5.15 -23.51 12.31
N GLY A 92 4.68 -22.67 11.36
CA GLY A 92 3.37 -22.87 10.71
C GLY A 92 2.19 -22.33 11.53
N GLY A 93 2.46 -21.41 12.47
CA GLY A 93 1.43 -20.73 13.24
C GLY A 93 0.47 -19.89 12.39
N ASP A 94 -0.67 -19.57 12.99
CA ASP A 94 -1.70 -18.72 12.39
C ASP A 94 -1.25 -17.26 12.25
N GLN A 95 -1.89 -16.55 11.32
CA GLN A 95 -1.55 -15.18 10.98
C GLN A 95 -2.68 -14.21 11.32
N GLY A 96 -2.29 -13.03 11.79
CA GLY A 96 -3.17 -11.92 12.10
C GLY A 96 -2.45 -10.84 12.89
N ILE A 97 -3.14 -9.73 13.11
CA ILE A 97 -2.68 -8.67 14.02
C ILE A 97 -3.80 -8.44 15.03
N SER A 98 -3.51 -8.60 16.32
CA SER A 98 -4.47 -8.45 17.41
C SER A 98 -4.79 -6.98 17.70
N PRO A 99 -5.99 -6.67 18.21
CA PRO A 99 -6.31 -5.31 18.65
C PRO A 99 -5.25 -4.78 19.63
N GLY A 100 -4.76 -3.57 19.41
CA GLY A 100 -3.72 -2.97 20.25
C GLY A 100 -2.30 -3.48 19.98
N CYS A 101 -2.12 -4.37 19.00
CA CYS A 101 -0.82 -4.88 18.56
C CYS A 101 -0.39 -4.31 17.22
N TYR A 102 0.88 -4.51 16.90
CA TYR A 102 1.49 -4.05 15.67
C TYR A 102 2.50 -5.05 15.12
N ASP A 103 2.56 -5.08 13.78
CA ASP A 103 3.51 -5.86 12.99
C ASP A 103 4.56 -4.90 12.41
N ILE A 104 5.85 -5.19 12.66
CA ILE A 104 6.96 -4.34 12.24
C ILE A 104 7.82 -5.04 11.18
N TYR A 105 7.74 -4.53 9.96
CA TYR A 105 8.65 -4.90 8.88
C TYR A 105 9.87 -3.99 8.87
N HIS A 106 10.99 -4.51 9.36
CA HIS A 106 12.24 -3.77 9.44
C HIS A 106 12.93 -3.56 8.07
N TYR A 107 13.58 -2.40 7.90
CA TYR A 107 14.30 -2.00 6.68
C TYR A 107 15.36 -2.98 6.16
N ASN A 108 15.89 -3.83 7.04
CA ASN A 108 16.95 -4.79 6.74
C ASN A 108 16.41 -6.10 6.15
N ILE A 109 15.10 -6.33 6.20
CA ILE A 109 14.48 -7.52 5.61
C ILE A 109 14.48 -7.41 4.07
N ASP A 110 14.56 -8.54 3.40
CA ASP A 110 14.49 -8.59 1.94
C ASP A 110 13.15 -8.07 1.39
N CYS A 111 13.20 -7.57 0.16
CA CYS A 111 12.09 -6.89 -0.52
C CYS A 111 11.51 -5.66 0.24
N GLN A 112 12.15 -5.17 1.31
CA GLN A 112 11.72 -4.01 2.09
C GLN A 112 12.33 -2.72 1.53
N TRP A 113 12.02 -2.41 0.27
CA TRP A 113 12.59 -1.27 -0.44
C TRP A 113 11.76 -0.85 -1.65
N VAL A 114 12.05 0.34 -2.17
CA VAL A 114 11.70 0.75 -3.54
C VAL A 114 12.99 0.95 -4.34
N ASP A 115 13.05 0.39 -5.54
CA ASP A 115 14.19 0.58 -6.45
C ASP A 115 14.19 2.02 -6.99
N CYS A 116 15.30 2.72 -6.79
CA CYS A 116 15.50 4.10 -7.19
C CYS A 116 16.66 4.29 -8.18
N THR A 117 16.97 3.25 -8.97
CA THR A 117 18.12 3.24 -9.89
C THR A 117 17.88 4.10 -11.13
N ASP A 118 16.70 3.98 -11.77
CA ASP A 118 16.51 4.40 -13.17
C ASP A 118 15.74 5.74 -13.37
N PHE A 119 15.71 6.64 -12.38
CA PHE A 119 15.02 7.93 -12.52
C PHE A 119 15.87 9.13 -12.10
N VAL A 120 15.54 10.29 -12.70
CA VAL A 120 16.21 11.57 -12.41
C VAL A 120 15.97 11.97 -10.96
N HIS A 121 17.04 12.30 -10.23
CA HIS A 121 17.01 12.75 -8.82
C HIS A 121 16.08 13.96 -8.58
N GLY A 122 15.82 14.28 -7.30
CA GLY A 122 14.99 15.42 -6.89
C GLY A 122 13.89 15.06 -5.88
N SER A 123 12.78 15.80 -5.93
CA SER A 123 11.70 15.70 -4.93
C SER A 123 10.63 14.66 -5.29
N PHE A 124 10.35 13.76 -4.35
CA PHE A 124 9.35 12.71 -4.43
C PHE A 124 8.48 12.64 -3.16
N TYR A 125 7.41 11.89 -3.25
CA TYR A 125 6.69 11.32 -2.13
C TYR A 125 6.88 9.82 -2.13
N LEU A 126 7.26 9.24 -0.99
CA LEU A 126 7.07 7.82 -0.72
C LEU A 126 5.65 7.64 -0.21
N ARG A 127 4.85 6.83 -0.89
CA ARG A 127 3.49 6.48 -0.49
C ARG A 127 3.43 4.99 -0.18
N VAL A 128 3.12 4.65 1.06
CA VAL A 128 2.90 3.28 1.54
C VAL A 128 1.40 3.12 1.71
N HIS A 129 0.81 2.17 1.00
CA HIS A 129 -0.63 1.89 1.06
C HIS A 129 -0.85 0.47 1.57
N LEU A 130 -1.52 0.35 2.71
CA LEU A 130 -1.86 -0.90 3.38
C LEU A 130 -3.20 -1.43 2.89
N ASN A 131 -3.35 -2.75 2.88
CA ASN A 131 -4.55 -3.46 2.45
C ASN A 131 -5.16 -2.88 1.15
N PRO A 132 -4.37 -2.66 0.08
CA PRO A 132 -4.86 -2.01 -1.12
C PRO A 132 -6.00 -2.82 -1.74
N GLY A 133 -7.11 -2.14 -2.03
CA GLY A 133 -8.34 -2.76 -2.53
C GLY A 133 -9.16 -3.49 -1.46
N ASN A 134 -8.90 -3.18 -0.18
CA ASN A 134 -9.62 -3.58 1.03
C ASN A 134 -10.01 -5.04 1.05
N GLN A 135 -9.00 -5.89 0.82
CA GLN A 135 -9.13 -7.34 0.78
C GLN A 135 -9.54 -7.92 2.15
N VAL A 136 -9.17 -7.21 3.22
CA VAL A 136 -9.59 -7.48 4.60
C VAL A 136 -10.50 -6.35 5.08
N ALA A 137 -11.55 -6.68 5.82
CA ALA A 137 -12.46 -5.69 6.37
C ALA A 137 -11.77 -4.90 7.51
N GLU A 138 -11.89 -3.58 7.48
CA GLU A 138 -11.41 -2.67 8.52
C GLU A 138 -12.54 -1.70 8.90
N SER A 139 -12.46 -1.13 10.11
CA SER A 139 -13.44 -0.14 10.57
C SER A 139 -13.28 1.22 9.89
N ASP A 140 -12.08 1.51 9.37
CA ASP A 140 -11.75 2.74 8.68
C ASP A 140 -10.63 2.43 7.66
N PHE A 141 -10.85 2.78 6.39
CA PHE A 141 -9.85 2.63 5.33
C PHE A 141 -9.16 3.96 4.99
N ARG A 142 -9.64 5.07 5.54
CA ARG A 142 -9.17 6.42 5.19
C ARG A 142 -7.77 6.71 5.72
N ASN A 143 -7.29 5.88 6.65
CA ASN A 143 -5.99 5.96 7.29
C ASN A 143 -4.98 4.92 6.79
N ASN A 144 -5.31 4.16 5.73
CA ASN A 144 -4.47 3.07 5.22
C ASN A 144 -3.23 3.53 4.44
N VAL A 145 -3.08 4.85 4.24
CA VAL A 145 -2.02 5.41 3.40
C VAL A 145 -1.11 6.28 4.26
N ALA A 146 0.17 5.93 4.32
CA ALA A 146 1.21 6.79 4.84
C ALA A 146 1.97 7.44 3.69
N ARG A 147 2.23 8.75 3.77
CA ARG A 147 3.01 9.51 2.80
C ARG A 147 4.17 10.22 3.48
N CYS A 148 5.36 10.12 2.91
CA CYS A 148 6.57 10.80 3.38
C CYS A 148 7.16 11.68 2.28
N SER A 149 7.74 12.82 2.65
CA SER A 149 8.54 13.63 1.74
C SER A 149 9.90 12.98 1.53
N VAL A 150 10.32 12.84 0.27
CA VAL A 150 11.61 12.27 -0.10
C VAL A 150 12.36 13.23 -1.01
N TYR A 151 13.64 13.45 -0.73
CA TYR A 151 14.53 14.15 -1.65
C TYR A 151 15.74 13.27 -1.94
N ASP A 152 15.95 13.00 -3.23
CA ASP A 152 17.11 12.28 -3.75
C ASP A 152 18.17 13.27 -4.23
N TYR A 153 19.35 13.25 -3.60
CA TYR A 153 20.51 14.07 -3.97
C TYR A 153 21.48 13.33 -4.92
N GLY A 154 21.17 12.10 -5.31
CA GLY A 154 22.04 11.24 -6.11
C GLY A 154 23.00 10.41 -5.25
N SER A 155 23.74 11.05 -4.36
CA SER A 155 24.68 10.38 -3.43
C SER A 155 24.01 9.84 -2.17
N TYR A 156 22.93 10.48 -1.72
CA TYR A 156 22.12 10.05 -0.58
C TYR A 156 20.66 10.48 -0.77
N ILE A 157 19.78 9.86 0.00
CA ILE A 157 18.34 10.16 0.02
C ILE A 157 17.96 10.57 1.43
N ILE A 158 17.14 11.61 1.54
CA ILE A 158 16.48 11.99 2.79
C ILE A 158 14.99 11.68 2.65
N ALA A 159 14.46 10.84 3.53
CA ALA A 159 13.03 10.65 3.74
C ALA A 159 12.65 11.25 5.09
N ASN A 160 11.71 12.19 5.12
CA ASN A 160 11.25 12.85 6.33
C ASN A 160 9.80 13.28 6.20
N LYS A 161 9.24 13.84 7.30
CA LYS A 161 7.88 14.37 7.37
C LYS A 161 6.88 13.35 6.82
N CYS A 162 6.67 12.27 7.57
CA CYS A 162 5.66 11.28 7.24
C CYS A 162 4.33 11.65 7.90
N TRP A 163 3.22 11.44 7.20
CA TRP A 163 1.87 11.63 7.71
C TRP A 163 0.93 10.59 7.12
N ILE A 164 -0.22 10.38 7.77
CA ILE A 164 -1.31 9.60 7.21
C ILE A 164 -2.04 10.48 6.18
N GLU A 165 -2.08 10.03 4.94
CA GLU A 165 -2.81 10.67 3.84
C GLU A 165 -4.28 10.32 3.99
N ASP A 166 -5.04 11.25 4.56
CA ASP A 166 -6.49 11.10 4.69
C ASP A 166 -7.16 11.07 3.31
N CYS A 167 -8.08 10.13 3.15
CA CYS A 167 -8.95 10.09 1.99
C CYS A 167 -9.98 11.21 2.08
N GLU A 168 -9.78 12.32 1.35
CA GLU A 168 -10.65 13.52 1.42
C GLU A 168 -12.12 13.19 1.09
N SER A 169 -12.35 12.26 0.15
CA SER A 169 -13.69 11.77 -0.19
C SER A 169 -14.28 10.82 0.85
N GLY A 170 -13.47 10.35 1.79
CA GLY A 170 -13.81 9.31 2.75
C GLY A 170 -13.93 7.91 2.14
N LEU A 171 -13.61 7.74 0.85
CA LEU A 171 -13.83 6.49 0.13
C LEU A 171 -12.67 6.17 -0.80
N ASP A 172 -11.96 5.10 -0.50
CA ASP A 172 -10.99 4.47 -1.38
C ASP A 172 -11.66 3.40 -2.26
N THR A 173 -10.96 3.01 -3.32
CA THR A 173 -11.50 2.09 -4.32
C THR A 173 -11.00 0.66 -4.15
N HIS A 174 -11.71 -0.32 -4.71
CA HIS A 174 -11.13 -1.63 -5.02
C HIS A 174 -11.21 -1.95 -6.50
N GLY A 175 -10.45 -2.96 -6.91
CA GLY A 175 -10.37 -3.39 -8.30
C GLY A 175 -9.98 -2.22 -9.21
N GLY A 176 -10.65 -2.13 -10.36
CA GLY A 176 -10.40 -1.06 -11.33
C GLY A 176 -8.94 -1.00 -11.77
N ASN A 177 -8.43 0.20 -11.98
CA ASN A 177 -7.05 0.44 -12.45
C ASN A 177 -6.31 1.54 -11.66
N SER A 178 -6.86 1.88 -10.50
CA SER A 178 -6.38 2.94 -9.62
C SER A 178 -5.65 2.43 -8.38
N GLY A 179 -5.53 1.12 -8.17
CA GLY A 179 -4.73 0.54 -7.08
C GLY A 179 -5.21 0.95 -5.70
N GLY A 180 -6.52 1.12 -5.55
CA GLY A 180 -7.16 1.59 -4.32
C GLY A 180 -6.95 3.06 -3.98
N ASN A 181 -6.64 3.91 -4.96
CA ASN A 181 -6.71 5.36 -4.71
C ASN A 181 -8.13 5.79 -4.31
N CYS A 182 -8.18 6.89 -3.57
CA CYS A 182 -9.39 7.60 -3.21
C CYS A 182 -10.24 7.99 -4.42
N CYS A 183 -11.55 7.85 -4.27
CA CYS A 183 -12.51 8.54 -5.10
C CYS A 183 -12.24 10.03 -5.07
N VAL A 184 -12.39 10.69 -6.20
CA VAL A 184 -12.35 12.16 -6.30
C VAL A 184 -13.76 12.64 -6.55
N PHE A 185 -14.31 13.43 -5.63
CA PHE A 185 -15.63 14.03 -5.78
C PHE A 185 -15.53 15.57 -5.81
N PRO A 186 -16.23 16.25 -6.74
CA PRO A 186 -16.93 15.64 -7.87
C PRO A 186 -15.97 15.13 -8.95
N PHE A 187 -16.38 14.10 -9.69
CA PHE A 187 -15.71 13.71 -10.93
C PHE A 187 -16.63 13.85 -12.15
N LEU A 188 -16.03 14.14 -13.30
CA LEU A 188 -16.68 14.29 -14.59
C LEU A 188 -16.65 12.96 -15.36
N PHE A 189 -17.83 12.41 -15.63
CA PHE A 189 -18.02 11.24 -16.49
C PHE A 189 -19.16 11.48 -17.48
N ASN A 190 -18.93 11.21 -18.77
CA ASN A 190 -19.90 11.44 -19.86
C ASN A 190 -20.58 12.82 -19.83
N GLY A 191 -19.85 13.86 -19.44
CA GLY A 191 -20.36 15.24 -19.39
C GLY A 191 -21.20 15.57 -18.14
N LYS A 192 -21.36 14.63 -17.21
CA LYS A 192 -22.07 14.81 -15.93
C LYS A 192 -21.09 14.76 -14.76
N LEU A 193 -21.31 15.63 -13.77
CA LEU A 193 -20.59 15.62 -12.50
C LEU A 193 -21.25 14.66 -11.52
N TYR A 194 -20.44 13.85 -10.84
CA TYR A 194 -20.87 12.91 -9.81
C TYR A 194 -20.18 13.26 -8.51
N HIS A 195 -20.98 13.44 -7.45
CA HIS A 195 -20.53 13.75 -6.10
C HIS A 195 -20.50 12.53 -5.17
N ASP A 196 -20.83 11.36 -5.73
CA ASP A 196 -20.86 10.07 -5.06
C ASP A 196 -20.61 8.98 -6.12
N CYS A 197 -20.43 7.75 -5.68
CA CYS A 197 -20.35 6.58 -6.54
C CYS A 197 -21.57 6.44 -7.44
N THR A 198 -21.34 5.94 -8.64
CA THR A 198 -22.39 5.78 -9.64
C THR A 198 -22.35 4.40 -10.25
N MET A 199 -23.50 3.94 -10.75
CA MET A 199 -23.59 2.77 -11.63
C MET A 199 -23.66 3.20 -13.11
N ASP A 200 -23.59 4.49 -13.41
CA ASP A 200 -23.71 4.98 -14.79
C ASP A 200 -22.56 4.41 -15.63
N GLY A 201 -22.90 3.70 -16.71
CA GLY A 201 -21.94 3.08 -17.62
C GLY A 201 -21.24 1.82 -17.09
N TYR A 202 -21.63 1.28 -15.93
CA TYR A 202 -21.03 0.07 -15.37
C TYR A 202 -22.06 -0.78 -14.57
N ARG A 203 -21.74 -2.04 -14.25
CA ARG A 203 -22.68 -2.93 -13.55
C ARG A 203 -22.68 -2.81 -12.03
N LYS A 204 -21.62 -2.25 -11.45
CA LYS A 204 -21.41 -2.05 -10.00
C LYS A 204 -21.18 -0.57 -9.72
N LYS A 205 -21.40 -0.12 -8.49
CA LYS A 205 -21.04 1.24 -8.05
C LYS A 205 -19.53 1.46 -8.26
N TRP A 206 -19.19 2.59 -8.84
CA TRP A 206 -17.81 2.97 -9.12
C TRP A 206 -17.62 4.48 -9.00
N CYS A 207 -16.37 4.91 -8.83
CA CYS A 207 -16.01 6.32 -8.84
C CYS A 207 -14.72 6.53 -9.67
N SER A 208 -14.55 7.74 -10.19
CA SER A 208 -13.26 8.15 -10.72
C SER A 208 -12.32 8.51 -9.57
N THR A 209 -11.03 8.19 -9.73
CA THR A 209 -9.99 8.63 -8.78
C THR A 209 -9.24 9.86 -9.30
N THR A 210 -9.81 10.54 -10.29
CA THR A 210 -9.40 11.85 -10.79
C THR A 210 -10.64 12.68 -11.16
N TYR A 211 -10.48 13.99 -11.29
CA TYR A 211 -11.57 14.87 -11.70
C TYR A 211 -12.11 14.55 -13.11
N ASN A 212 -11.25 14.23 -14.10
CA ASN A 212 -11.69 14.04 -15.49
C ASN A 212 -11.48 12.59 -15.96
N PHE A 213 -12.49 11.75 -15.74
CA PHE A 213 -12.42 10.34 -16.13
C PHE A 213 -12.18 10.15 -17.63
N ARG A 214 -12.75 11.00 -18.50
CA ARG A 214 -12.57 10.87 -19.95
C ARG A 214 -11.09 10.98 -20.35
N LYS A 215 -10.36 11.88 -19.70
CA LYS A 215 -8.93 12.11 -19.94
C LYS A 215 -8.07 11.02 -19.32
N ASP A 216 -8.28 10.74 -18.03
CA ASP A 216 -7.32 9.95 -17.24
C ASP A 216 -7.69 8.46 -17.18
N LYS A 217 -8.98 8.15 -17.32
CA LYS A 217 -9.56 6.79 -17.27
C LYS A 217 -9.15 6.01 -16.01
N LYS A 218 -8.97 6.73 -14.91
CA LYS A 218 -8.60 6.19 -13.59
C LYS A 218 -9.83 6.04 -12.73
N TRP A 219 -10.09 4.82 -12.29
CA TRP A 219 -11.26 4.48 -11.51
C TRP A 219 -11.04 3.25 -10.66
N GLY A 220 -11.97 3.05 -9.74
CA GLY A 220 -12.21 1.76 -9.15
C GLY A 220 -13.64 1.63 -8.65
N LEU A 221 -13.93 0.44 -8.15
CA LEU A 221 -15.21 0.08 -7.61
C LEU A 221 -15.38 0.72 -6.24
N CYS A 222 -16.59 1.18 -5.98
CA CYS A 222 -17.04 1.50 -4.64
C CYS A 222 -17.65 0.26 -4.01
N TYR A 223 -17.58 0.18 -2.69
CA TYR A 223 -18.32 -0.82 -1.93
C TYR A 223 -19.80 -0.43 -1.90
N ASP A 224 -20.67 -1.43 -1.75
CA ASP A 224 -22.12 -1.27 -1.85
C ASP A 224 -22.72 -0.53 -0.64
#